data_AF-A0AAC9I7Q8-F1
#
_entry.id   AF-A0AAC9I7Q8-F1
#
_cell.length_a   1.000
_cell.length_b   1.000
_cell.length_c   1.000
_cell.angle_alpha   90.00
_cell.angle_beta   90.00
_cell.angle_gamma   90.00
#
_symmetry.space_group_name_H-M   'P 1'
#
loop_
_entity.id
_entity.type
_entity.pdbx_description
1 polymer ?
#
loop_
_entity_poly.entity_id
_entity_poly.type
_entity_poly.pdbx_seq_one_letter_code
_entity_poly.pdbx_strand_id
1 'polypeptide(L)'
;MKTLKGWEKSNLDMDEYLNEPCEIDEELYLDILECVPTHYSSEYAQQGGDAVDSFENHKGKKVFTYRTVNSVNGKFFNLGILPEFKG
;
A
#
# COMPACT_ATOMS: atom_id res chain seq x y z
N MET A 1 -10.70 -11.68 -3.14
CA MET A 1 -10.56 -10.57 -2.18
C MET A 1 -9.71 -11.05 -1.03
N LYS A 2 -8.63 -10.34 -0.70
CA LYS A 2 -7.80 -10.61 0.47
C LYS A 2 -8.33 -9.80 1.66
N THR A 3 -8.24 -10.35 2.86
CA THR A 3 -8.82 -9.74 4.07
C THR A 3 -7.81 -9.62 5.19
N LEU A 4 -8.03 -8.72 6.15
CA LEU A 4 -7.16 -8.55 7.32
C LEU A 4 -7.08 -9.86 8.12
N LYS A 5 -8.24 -10.43 8.44
CA LYS A 5 -8.34 -11.73 9.11
C LYS A 5 -7.69 -12.88 8.32
N GLY A 6 -7.68 -12.78 6.99
CA GLY A 6 -7.01 -13.75 6.13
C GLY A 6 -5.49 -13.65 6.26
N TRP A 7 -4.97 -12.43 6.33
CA TRP A 7 -3.55 -12.16 6.55
C TRP A 7 -3.09 -12.67 7.91
N GLU A 8 -3.79 -12.29 8.99
CA GLU A 8 -3.48 -12.70 10.37
C GLU A 8 -3.38 -14.22 10.54
N LYS A 9 -4.15 -14.98 9.76
CA LYS A 9 -4.15 -16.45 9.76
C LYS A 9 -3.10 -17.07 8.87
N SER A 10 -2.60 -16.33 7.87
CA SER A 10 -1.68 -16.85 6.87
C SER A 10 -0.26 -17.06 7.41
N ASN A 11 0.11 -16.35 8.48
CA ASN A 11 1.48 -16.30 9.00
C ASN A 11 2.51 -15.88 7.92
N LEU A 12 2.05 -15.10 6.93
CA LEU A 12 2.88 -14.48 5.89
C LEU A 12 3.15 -13.03 6.25
N ASP A 13 4.27 -12.51 5.78
CA ASP A 13 4.51 -11.06 5.82
C ASP A 13 3.50 -10.34 4.90
N MET A 14 3.19 -9.07 5.20
CA MET A 14 2.24 -8.26 4.43
C MET A 14 2.60 -8.23 2.94
N ASP A 15 3.90 -8.19 2.61
CA ASP A 15 4.40 -8.15 1.25
C ASP A 15 4.20 -9.48 0.50
N GLU A 16 4.33 -10.60 1.19
CA GLU A 16 4.04 -11.93 0.64
C GLU A 16 2.54 -12.14 0.48
N TYR A 17 1.76 -11.71 1.47
CA TYR A 17 0.31 -11.81 1.45
C TYR A 17 -0.28 -10.91 0.37
N LEU A 18 0.26 -9.72 0.12
CA LEU A 18 -0.19 -8.73 -0.87
C LEU A 18 0.77 -8.59 -2.06
N ASN A 19 1.22 -9.74 -2.57
CA ASN A 19 2.20 -9.86 -3.66
C ASN A 19 1.78 -9.32 -5.04
N GLU A 20 0.48 -9.16 -5.29
CA GLU A 20 -0.05 -8.64 -6.55
C GLU A 20 -1.22 -7.67 -6.30
N PRO A 21 -1.51 -6.76 -7.25
CA PRO A 21 -2.67 -5.89 -7.14
C PRO A 21 -3.97 -6.70 -7.01
N CYS A 22 -4.76 -6.41 -5.99
CA CYS A 22 -5.95 -7.18 -5.69
C CYS A 22 -7.00 -6.36 -4.91
N GLU A 23 -8.26 -6.77 -5.01
CA GLU A 23 -9.32 -6.27 -4.13
C GLU A 23 -9.07 -6.74 -2.68
N ILE A 24 -9.16 -5.81 -1.75
CA ILE A 24 -9.03 -6.01 -0.30
C ILE A 24 -10.30 -5.56 0.42
N ASP A 25 -10.51 -6.01 1.65
CA ASP A 25 -11.59 -5.47 2.49
C ASP A 25 -11.20 -4.12 3.13
N GLU A 26 -12.21 -3.45 3.69
CA GLU A 26 -12.06 -2.15 4.36
C GLU A 26 -11.13 -2.26 5.58
N GLU A 27 -11.22 -3.34 6.34
CA GLU A 27 -10.37 -3.55 7.52
C GLU A 27 -8.88 -3.60 7.14
N LEU A 28 -8.52 -4.36 6.09
CA LEU A 28 -7.13 -4.41 5.62
C LEU A 28 -6.70 -3.09 4.97
N TYR A 29 -7.61 -2.40 4.29
CA TYR A 29 -7.34 -1.07 3.75
C TYR A 29 -6.98 -0.07 4.84
N LEU A 30 -7.76 -0.03 5.92
CA LEU A 30 -7.52 0.84 7.06
C LEU A 30 -6.24 0.44 7.81
N ASP A 31 -5.99 -0.86 8.05
CA ASP A 31 -4.77 -1.34 8.71
C ASP A 31 -3.49 -0.87 8.00
N ILE A 32 -3.48 -0.91 6.66
CA ILE A 32 -2.37 -0.40 5.83
C ILE A 32 -2.13 1.10 6.03
N LEU A 33 -3.16 1.88 6.36
CA LEU A 33 -3.11 3.34 6.46
C LEU A 33 -2.98 3.85 7.91
N GLU A 34 -3.43 3.07 8.90
CA GLU A 34 -3.53 3.50 10.29
C GLU A 34 -2.24 3.30 11.09
N CYS A 35 -1.33 2.40 10.67
CA CYS A 35 -0.09 2.13 11.42
C CYS A 35 0.86 3.35 11.49
N VAL A 36 0.95 4.14 10.42
CA VAL A 36 1.84 5.33 10.31
C VAL A 36 1.15 6.38 9.44
N PRO A 37 1.25 7.69 9.75
CA PRO A 37 0.66 8.74 8.93
C PRO A 37 0.99 8.56 7.45
N THR A 38 -0.04 8.49 6.60
CA THR A 38 0.09 8.24 5.16
C THR A 38 1.04 9.23 4.50
N HIS A 39 1.97 8.73 3.69
CA HIS A 39 2.93 9.57 2.98
C HIS A 39 2.26 10.43 1.90
N TYR A 40 1.25 9.88 1.25
CA TYR A 40 0.42 10.57 0.27
C TYR A 40 -1.05 10.23 0.49
N SER A 41 -1.92 11.23 0.36
CA SER A 41 -3.36 11.05 0.48
C SER A 41 -4.08 11.92 -0.55
N SER A 42 -4.97 11.29 -1.30
CA SER A 42 -5.90 11.92 -2.24
C SER A 42 -7.28 11.29 -2.08
N GLU A 43 -8.29 11.81 -2.78
CA GLU A 43 -9.66 11.26 -2.76
C GLU A 43 -9.70 9.78 -3.17
N TYR A 44 -8.81 9.34 -4.06
CA TYR A 44 -8.87 7.99 -4.64
C TYR A 44 -7.68 7.10 -4.25
N ALA A 45 -6.49 7.67 -4.06
CA ALA A 45 -5.28 6.90 -3.80
C ALA A 45 -4.56 7.37 -2.54
N GLN A 46 -4.05 6.42 -1.78
CA GLN A 46 -3.28 6.68 -0.57
C GLN A 46 -2.03 5.78 -0.55
N GLN A 47 -0.91 6.33 -0.05
CA GLN A 47 0.32 5.59 0.18
C GLN A 47 0.54 5.47 1.70
N GLY A 48 0.90 4.27 2.17
CA GLY A 48 1.22 4.02 3.57
C GLY A 48 2.35 4.94 4.09
N GLY A 49 2.51 5.01 5.41
CA GLY A 49 3.44 5.96 6.02
C GLY A 49 4.92 5.58 5.96
N ASP A 50 5.23 4.28 5.95
CA ASP A 50 6.62 3.80 5.90
C ASP A 50 7.04 3.37 4.48
N ALA A 51 8.25 3.77 4.10
CA ALA A 51 8.86 3.32 2.86
C ALA A 51 9.24 1.85 2.97
N VAL A 52 8.81 1.05 1.99
CA VAL A 52 9.13 -0.38 1.91
C VAL A 52 10.55 -0.60 1.38
N ASP A 53 10.98 0.21 0.41
CA ASP A 53 12.31 0.15 -0.19
C ASP A 53 12.69 1.50 -0.84
N SER A 54 13.89 1.58 -1.41
CA SER A 54 14.35 2.72 -2.19
C SER A 54 15.30 2.33 -3.31
N PHE A 55 15.30 3.10 -4.41
CA PHE A 55 16.23 2.94 -5.53
C PHE A 55 16.76 4.29 -6.01
N GLU A 56 17.86 4.27 -6.76
CA GLU A 56 18.39 5.46 -7.43
C GLU A 56 17.82 5.57 -8.84
N ASN A 57 17.25 6.74 -9.19
CA ASN A 57 16.75 6.97 -10.54
C ASN A 57 17.87 7.39 -11.52
N HIS A 58 17.52 7.55 -12.81
CA HIS A 58 18.46 7.95 -13.87
C HIS A 58 19.17 9.30 -13.67
N LYS A 59 18.79 10.10 -12.67
CA LYS A 59 19.41 11.38 -12.32
C LYS A 59 20.26 11.29 -11.04
N GLY A 60 20.50 10.09 -10.52
CA GLY A 60 21.22 9.91 -9.26
C GLY A 60 20.44 10.28 -8.01
N LYS A 61 19.10 10.43 -8.10
CA LYS A 61 18.26 10.79 -6.95
C LYS A 61 17.63 9.54 -6.34
N LYS A 62 17.72 9.42 -5.01
CA LYS A 62 17.02 8.41 -4.21
C LYS A 62 15.51 8.59 -4.32
N VAL A 63 14.80 7.51 -4.64
CA VAL A 63 13.34 7.39 -4.73
C VAL A 63 12.90 6.31 -3.77
N PHE A 64 11.93 6.64 -2.92
CA PHE A 64 11.32 5.68 -2.00
C PHE A 64 10.07 5.06 -2.62
N THR A 65 9.75 3.84 -2.21
CA THR A 65 8.56 3.12 -2.64
C THR A 65 7.67 2.76 -1.46
N TYR A 66 6.36 2.82 -1.67
CA TYR A 66 5.36 2.72 -0.61
C TYR A 66 4.24 1.79 -1.04
N ARG A 67 3.68 1.05 -0.07
CA ARG A 67 2.44 0.30 -0.28
C ARG A 67 1.33 1.29 -0.61
N THR A 68 0.69 1.08 -1.76
CA THR A 68 -0.31 1.98 -2.29
C THR A 68 -1.66 1.27 -2.33
N VAL A 69 -2.68 1.94 -1.83
CA VAL A 69 -4.07 1.48 -1.82
C VAL A 69 -4.97 2.50 -2.51
N ASN A 70 -6.13 2.04 -2.96
CA ASN A 70 -7.11 2.87 -3.66
C ASN A 70 -8.52 2.50 -3.21
N SER A 71 -9.39 3.50 -3.12
CA SER A 71 -10.83 3.32 -2.93
C SER A 71 -11.61 3.84 -4.15
N VAL A 72 -12.46 2.99 -4.72
CA VAL A 72 -13.31 3.33 -5.88
C VAL A 72 -14.70 2.77 -5.66
N ASN A 73 -15.72 3.63 -5.65
CA ASN A 73 -17.13 3.25 -5.55
C ASN A 73 -17.42 2.29 -4.36
N GLY A 74 -16.80 2.54 -3.21
CA GLY A 74 -16.96 1.72 -2.00
C GLY A 74 -16.22 0.38 -2.00
N LYS A 75 -15.32 0.17 -2.97
CA LYS A 75 -14.41 -0.99 -3.02
C LYS A 75 -12.98 -0.54 -2.75
N PHE A 76 -12.19 -1.42 -2.16
CA PHE A 76 -10.81 -1.16 -1.76
C PHE A 76 -9.84 -2.07 -2.51
N PHE A 77 -8.69 -1.52 -2.89
CA PHE A 77 -7.70 -2.21 -3.70
C PHE A 77 -6.31 -1.98 -3.15
N ASN A 78 -5.54 -3.07 -3.01
CA ASN A 78 -4.08 -3.00 -2.97
C ASN A 78 -3.58 -2.83 -4.40
N LEU A 79 -2.80 -1.77 -4.65
CA LEU A 79 -2.14 -1.53 -5.94
C LEU A 79 -0.69 -2.02 -5.97
N GLY A 80 -0.19 -2.54 -4.85
CA GLY A 80 1.19 -2.98 -4.68
C GLY A 80 2.11 -1.87 -4.16
N ILE A 81 3.41 -2.07 -4.34
CA ILE A 81 4.45 -1.14 -3.90
C ILE A 81 4.81 -0.24 -5.08
N LEU A 82 4.51 1.06 -4.97
CA LEU A 82 4.73 2.03 -6.04
C LEU A 82 5.70 3.12 -5.58
N PRO A 83 6.42 3.77 -6.51
CA PRO A 83 7.20 4.95 -6.19
C PRO A 83 6.34 6.03 -5.51
N GLU A 84 6.98 6.83 -4.68
CA GLU A 84 6.38 8.06 -4.13
C GLU A 84 5.61 8.83 -5.19
N PHE A 85 4.33 9.12 -4.91
CA PHE A 85 3.54 10.02 -5.70
C PHE A 85 3.97 11.46 -5.44
N LYS A 86 4.16 12.22 -6.52
CA LYS A 86 4.46 13.64 -6.44
C LYS A 86 3.15 14.41 -6.43
N GLY A 87 2.89 15.14 -5.35
CA GLY A 87 1.86 16.18 -5.29
C GLY A 87 2.26 17.44 -6.03
#